data_AF-A0A9Q1CA76-F1
#
_entry.id   AF-A0A9Q1CA76-F1
#
_cell.length_a   1.000
_cell.length_b   1.000
_cell.length_c   1.000
_cell.angle_alpha   90.00
_cell.angle_beta   90.00
_cell.angle_gamma   90.00
#
_symmetry.space_group_name_H-M   'P 1'
#
loop_
_entity.id
_entity.type
_entity.pdbx_description
1 polymer ?
#
loop_
_entity_poly.entity_id
_entity_poly.type
_entity_poly.pdbx_seq_one_letter_code
_entity_poly.pdbx_strand_id
1 'polypeptide(L)'
;MDMLRTAFNVITLEQFSEDRVRIGKVIDAVIYCMASEERLTRDFLQFLPNLQTVCFIFRGIDQTEVELLRERGIKWTALPDVQSDSCADLVFGLILASSRRIVEDYRLAGAVRARDANLYKGCYLFLGREVSGSTLGIIGMGSIGYKVAERAKGFHMNVLYHNRRKRSDKDEAEVGAKYFSNLRDMLPLVDTLVIACPLTPETKSVIGAEEFEMMK
;
A
#
# COMPACT_ATOMS: atom_id res chain seq x y z
N MET A 1 -18.74 -13.01 -10.41
CA MET A 1 -20.12 -12.85 -9.90
C MET A 1 -20.93 -14.13 -10.04
N ASP A 2 -20.78 -14.89 -11.13
CA ASP A 2 -21.56 -16.11 -11.40
C ASP A 2 -21.45 -17.17 -10.31
N MET A 3 -20.24 -17.40 -9.77
CA MET A 3 -20.03 -18.30 -8.63
C MET A 3 -20.81 -17.86 -7.38
N LEU A 4 -20.96 -16.57 -7.11
CA LEU A 4 -21.72 -16.11 -5.93
C LEU A 4 -23.22 -16.30 -6.15
N ARG A 5 -23.70 -16.12 -7.38
CA ARG A 5 -25.12 -16.27 -7.72
C ARG A 5 -25.63 -17.71 -7.63
N THR A 6 -24.74 -18.72 -7.57
CA THR A 6 -25.16 -20.12 -7.36
C THR A 6 -25.55 -20.42 -5.91
N ALA A 7 -25.07 -19.63 -4.95
CA ALA A 7 -25.28 -19.86 -3.53
C ALA A 7 -25.94 -18.68 -2.79
N PHE A 8 -25.91 -17.48 -3.37
CA PHE A 8 -26.41 -16.25 -2.74
C PHE A 8 -27.29 -15.45 -3.69
N ASN A 9 -28.27 -14.74 -3.12
CA ASN A 9 -28.94 -13.65 -3.81
C ASN A 9 -28.02 -12.42 -3.81
N VAL A 10 -27.40 -12.13 -4.96
CA VAL A 10 -26.42 -11.06 -5.08
C VAL A 10 -27.10 -9.74 -5.46
N ILE A 11 -27.05 -8.79 -4.53
CA ILE A 11 -27.55 -7.41 -4.67
C ILE A 11 -26.34 -6.48 -4.89
N THR A 12 -26.38 -5.66 -5.94
CA THR A 12 -25.33 -4.67 -6.20
C THR A 12 -25.51 -3.43 -5.33
N LEU A 13 -24.45 -2.63 -5.17
CA LEU A 13 -24.54 -1.36 -4.44
C LEU A 13 -25.55 -0.37 -5.08
N GLU A 14 -25.65 -0.41 -6.41
CA GLU A 14 -26.64 0.36 -7.19
C GLU A 14 -28.07 -0.04 -6.79
N GLN A 15 -28.39 -1.33 -6.84
CA GLN A 15 -29.69 -1.86 -6.42
C GLN A 15 -29.98 -1.54 -4.95
N PHE A 16 -28.99 -1.71 -4.07
CA PHE A 16 -29.13 -1.36 -2.66
C PHE A 16 -29.47 0.13 -2.46
N SER A 17 -28.90 1.01 -3.29
CA SER A 17 -29.08 2.46 -3.17
C SER A 17 -30.47 2.93 -3.60
N GLU A 18 -31.22 2.15 -4.38
CA GLU A 18 -32.60 2.46 -4.78
C GLU A 18 -33.55 2.52 -3.56
N ASP A 19 -33.35 1.64 -2.57
CA ASP A 19 -34.17 1.57 -1.36
C ASP A 19 -33.40 0.89 -0.21
N ARG A 20 -32.45 1.64 0.38
CA ARG A 20 -31.57 1.13 1.44
C ARG A 20 -32.33 0.60 2.66
N VAL A 21 -33.48 1.20 2.98
CA VAL A 21 -34.26 0.84 4.16
C VAL A 21 -34.95 -0.51 3.98
N ARG A 22 -35.55 -0.77 2.82
CA ARG A 22 -36.19 -2.06 2.55
C ARG A 22 -35.18 -3.14 2.24
N ILE A 23 -34.23 -2.86 1.35
CA ILE A 23 -33.27 -3.84 0.86
C ILE A 23 -32.29 -4.22 1.97
N GLY A 24 -31.85 -3.27 2.79
CA GLY A 24 -30.89 -3.55 3.86
C GLY A 24 -31.39 -4.52 4.93
N LYS A 25 -32.71 -4.68 5.09
CA LYS A 25 -33.31 -5.69 5.98
C LYS A 25 -33.08 -7.13 5.51
N VAL A 26 -32.75 -7.35 4.24
CA VAL A 26 -32.51 -8.70 3.69
C VAL A 26 -31.04 -8.98 3.42
N ILE A 27 -30.14 -8.11 3.88
CA ILE A 27 -28.68 -8.26 3.70
C ILE A 27 -28.09 -8.92 4.95
N ASP A 28 -27.63 -10.16 4.79
CA ASP A 28 -26.91 -10.90 5.84
C ASP A 28 -25.38 -10.79 5.71
N ALA A 29 -24.87 -10.47 4.52
CA ALA A 29 -23.45 -10.40 4.22
C ALA A 29 -23.11 -9.28 3.25
N VAL A 30 -21.98 -8.61 3.46
CA VAL A 30 -21.44 -7.59 2.56
C VAL A 30 -20.08 -8.01 2.03
N ILE A 31 -19.90 -7.96 0.72
CA ILE A 31 -18.58 -8.01 0.08
C ILE A 31 -18.16 -6.57 -0.17
N TYR A 32 -17.19 -6.08 0.58
CA TYR A 32 -16.79 -4.68 0.58
C TYR A 32 -15.56 -4.45 -0.29
N CYS A 33 -15.68 -3.55 -1.27
CA CYS A 33 -14.65 -3.18 -2.22
C CYS A 33 -14.18 -1.75 -2.00
N MET A 34 -12.86 -1.50 -2.12
CA MET A 34 -12.22 -0.21 -1.88
C MET A 34 -12.72 0.90 -2.82
N ALA A 35 -13.32 0.55 -3.96
CA ALA A 35 -13.92 1.52 -4.89
C ALA A 35 -15.29 2.06 -4.44
N SER A 36 -15.81 1.63 -3.29
CA SER A 36 -17.06 2.14 -2.75
C SER A 36 -16.82 3.49 -2.04
N GLU A 37 -17.57 4.52 -2.46
CA GLU A 37 -17.62 5.79 -1.72
C GLU A 37 -18.31 5.63 -0.35
N GLU A 38 -19.12 4.59 -0.19
CA GLU A 38 -19.85 4.29 1.03
C GLU A 38 -18.93 3.65 2.06
N ARG A 39 -18.63 4.38 3.13
CA ARG A 39 -17.90 3.83 4.27
C ARG A 39 -18.84 3.05 5.19
N LEU A 40 -18.36 1.95 5.77
CA LEU A 40 -19.10 1.17 6.78
C LEU A 40 -19.12 1.88 8.15
N THR A 41 -19.61 3.12 8.18
CA THR A 41 -19.78 3.92 9.39
C THR A 41 -21.02 3.49 10.16
N ARG A 42 -21.20 4.03 11.37
CA ARG A 42 -22.42 3.86 12.18
C ARG A 42 -23.70 4.18 11.40
N ASP A 43 -23.68 5.26 10.64
CA ASP A 43 -24.82 5.73 9.85
C ASP A 43 -25.12 4.80 8.68
N PHE A 44 -24.09 4.23 8.04
CA PHE A 44 -24.33 3.27 6.97
C PHE A 44 -24.86 1.94 7.51
N LEU A 45 -24.25 1.43 8.58
CA LEU A 45 -24.64 0.15 9.17
C LEU A 45 -26.05 0.18 9.78
N GLN A 46 -26.67 1.34 10.02
CA GLN A 46 -28.06 1.40 10.49
C GLN A 46 -29.05 0.83 9.46
N PHE A 47 -28.70 0.87 8.17
CA PHE A 47 -29.52 0.28 7.12
C PHE A 47 -29.43 -1.24 7.06
N LEU A 48 -28.46 -1.85 7.73
CA LEU A 48 -28.15 -3.28 7.64
C LEU A 48 -28.38 -3.98 8.99
N PRO A 49 -29.62 -4.04 9.51
CA PRO A 49 -29.91 -4.53 10.86
C PRO A 49 -29.62 -6.02 11.05
N ASN A 50 -29.63 -6.80 9.97
CA ASN A 50 -29.44 -8.25 9.98
C ASN A 50 -28.03 -8.68 9.52
N LEU A 51 -27.11 -7.73 9.33
CA LEU A 51 -25.77 -8.01 8.86
C LEU A 51 -25.02 -8.93 9.83
N GLN A 52 -24.51 -10.04 9.31
CA GLN A 52 -23.78 -11.05 10.09
C GLN A 52 -22.28 -11.03 9.77
N THR A 53 -21.91 -10.71 8.53
CA THR A 53 -20.51 -10.76 8.10
C THR A 53 -20.13 -9.71 7.05
N VAL A 54 -18.88 -9.25 7.11
CA VAL A 54 -18.25 -8.38 6.09
C VAL A 54 -16.99 -9.05 5.55
N CYS A 55 -16.91 -9.19 4.22
CA CYS A 55 -15.74 -9.68 3.51
C CYS A 55 -15.06 -8.52 2.78
N PHE A 56 -13.90 -8.09 3.28
CA PHE A 56 -13.06 -7.09 2.62
C PHE A 56 -12.23 -7.75 1.53
N ILE A 57 -12.40 -7.30 0.28
CA ILE A 57 -11.59 -7.78 -0.85
C ILE A 57 -10.25 -7.04 -0.98
N PHE A 58 -9.72 -6.58 0.14
CA PHE A 58 -8.45 -5.88 0.28
C PHE A 58 -7.94 -6.01 1.72
N ARG A 59 -6.68 -5.60 1.96
CA ARG A 59 -5.99 -5.78 3.26
C ARG A 59 -6.06 -4.57 4.18
N GLY A 60 -5.93 -3.36 3.62
CA GLY A 60 -5.92 -2.11 4.39
C GLY A 60 -7.32 -1.72 4.83
N ILE A 61 -7.69 -2.04 6.07
CA ILE A 61 -9.02 -1.76 6.66
C ILE A 61 -8.99 -0.60 7.68
N ASP A 62 -7.93 0.20 7.68
CA ASP A 62 -7.73 1.35 8.57
C ASP A 62 -8.83 2.41 8.47
N GLN A 63 -9.54 2.48 7.33
CA GLN A 63 -10.70 3.35 7.14
C GLN A 63 -12.02 2.76 7.68
N THR A 64 -12.01 1.52 8.14
CA THR A 64 -13.20 0.82 8.67
C THR A 64 -13.23 0.97 10.19
N GLU A 65 -14.39 1.34 10.74
CA GLU A 65 -14.66 1.26 12.18
C GLU A 65 -14.84 -0.22 12.59
N VAL A 66 -13.76 -0.99 12.59
CA VAL A 66 -13.76 -2.43 12.94
C VAL A 66 -14.34 -2.69 14.34
N GLU A 67 -14.22 -1.70 15.22
CA GLU A 67 -14.75 -1.76 16.59
C GLU A 67 -16.27 -1.68 16.59
N LEU A 68 -16.87 -0.92 15.69
CA LEU A 68 -18.31 -0.88 15.48
C LEU A 68 -18.84 -2.23 14.97
N LEU A 69 -18.10 -2.91 14.08
CA LEU A 69 -18.44 -4.27 13.64
C LEU A 69 -18.40 -5.24 14.82
N ARG A 70 -17.37 -5.15 15.66
CA ARG A 70 -17.22 -5.99 16.86
C ARG A 70 -18.34 -5.73 17.87
N GLU A 71 -18.67 -4.47 18.16
CA GLU A 71 -19.77 -4.06 19.06
C GLU A 71 -21.11 -4.68 18.64
N ARG A 72 -21.35 -4.78 17.33
CA ARG A 72 -22.58 -5.37 16.75
C ARG A 72 -22.52 -6.89 16.58
N GLY A 73 -21.43 -7.54 16.98
CA GLY A 73 -21.24 -8.98 16.79
C GLY A 73 -21.06 -9.41 15.33
N ILE A 74 -20.75 -8.48 14.44
CA ILE A 74 -20.56 -8.72 13.01
C ILE A 74 -19.16 -9.31 12.80
N LYS A 75 -19.10 -10.49 12.20
CA LYS A 75 -17.83 -11.12 11.83
C LYS A 75 -17.23 -10.41 10.63
N TRP A 76 -15.92 -10.43 10.50
CA TRP A 76 -15.29 -9.88 9.31
C TRP A 76 -14.03 -10.64 8.92
N THR A 77 -13.70 -10.57 7.64
CA THR A 77 -12.49 -11.15 7.06
C THR A 77 -11.89 -10.17 6.05
N ALA A 78 -10.57 -10.16 5.94
CA ALA A 78 -9.84 -9.42 4.92
C ALA A 78 -8.99 -10.40 4.12
N LEU A 79 -8.75 -10.08 2.85
CA LEU A 79 -7.93 -10.94 2.00
C LEU A 79 -6.52 -11.11 2.61
N PRO A 80 -6.05 -12.36 2.79
CA PRO A 80 -4.66 -12.62 3.14
C PRO A 80 -3.76 -12.27 1.94
N ASP A 81 -2.45 -12.44 2.09
CA ASP A 81 -1.31 -11.86 1.34
C ASP A 81 -1.24 -11.99 -0.21
N VAL A 82 -2.36 -12.20 -0.90
CA VAL A 82 -2.52 -12.41 -2.35
C VAL A 82 -2.07 -11.23 -3.23
N GLN A 83 -1.92 -10.03 -2.67
CA GLN A 83 -1.51 -8.83 -3.42
C GLN A 83 -0.05 -8.43 -3.16
N SER A 84 0.68 -9.18 -2.33
CA SER A 84 2.01 -8.75 -1.85
C SER A 84 3.01 -8.53 -2.98
N ASP A 85 3.05 -9.44 -3.96
CA ASP A 85 3.93 -9.32 -5.13
C ASP A 85 3.53 -8.16 -6.04
N SER A 86 2.24 -8.02 -6.37
CA SER A 86 1.75 -6.92 -7.21
C SER A 86 2.01 -5.55 -6.58
N CYS A 87 1.83 -5.41 -5.26
CA CYS A 87 2.20 -4.20 -4.55
C CYS A 87 3.71 -3.94 -4.62
N ALA A 88 4.54 -4.98 -4.42
CA ALA A 88 5.99 -4.85 -4.48
C ALA A 88 6.50 -4.47 -5.89
N ASP A 89 5.87 -4.98 -6.95
CA ASP A 89 6.16 -4.60 -8.33
C ASP A 89 5.92 -3.11 -8.57
N LEU A 90 4.79 -2.59 -8.10
CA LEU A 90 4.46 -1.17 -8.22
C LEU A 90 5.42 -0.29 -7.40
N VAL A 91 5.78 -0.72 -6.18
CA VAL A 91 6.80 -0.02 -5.37
C VAL A 91 8.12 0.06 -6.14
N PHE A 92 8.59 -1.03 -6.74
CA PHE A 92 9.82 -1.01 -7.54
C PHE A 92 9.69 -0.16 -8.80
N GLY A 93 8.53 -0.18 -9.45
CA GLY A 93 8.22 0.73 -10.55
C GLY A 93 8.36 2.20 -10.15
N LEU A 94 7.84 2.58 -8.97
CA LEU A 94 7.98 3.93 -8.43
C LEU A 94 9.42 4.29 -8.08
N ILE A 95 10.17 3.36 -7.45
CA ILE A 95 11.60 3.57 -7.13
C ILE A 95 12.40 3.83 -8.41
N LEU A 96 12.20 3.02 -9.46
CA LEU A 96 12.89 3.19 -10.73
C LEU A 96 12.46 4.47 -11.43
N ALA A 97 11.16 4.77 -11.45
CA ALA A 97 10.63 5.97 -12.07
C ALA A 97 11.19 7.25 -11.44
N SER A 98 11.25 7.33 -10.11
CA SER A 98 11.77 8.49 -9.39
C SER A 98 13.30 8.58 -9.46
N SER A 99 14.00 7.46 -9.26
CA SER A 99 15.47 7.45 -9.27
C SER A 99 16.01 7.72 -10.66
N ARG A 100 15.41 7.15 -11.70
CA ARG A 100 15.88 7.28 -13.10
C ARG A 100 15.13 8.34 -13.91
N ARG A 101 14.30 9.17 -13.26
CA ARG A 101 13.55 10.29 -13.86
C ARG A 101 12.75 9.90 -15.11
N ILE A 102 12.22 8.68 -15.13
CA ILE A 102 11.61 8.08 -16.33
C ILE A 102 10.44 8.92 -16.86
N VAL A 103 9.64 9.49 -15.95
CA VAL A 103 8.44 10.26 -16.31
C VAL A 103 8.81 11.62 -16.89
N GLU A 104 9.80 12.29 -16.30
CA GLU A 104 10.34 13.56 -16.77
C GLU A 104 10.98 13.40 -18.15
N ASP A 105 11.80 12.37 -18.32
CA ASP A 105 12.46 12.05 -19.59
C ASP A 105 11.43 11.78 -20.69
N TYR A 106 10.37 11.02 -20.39
CA TYR A 106 9.28 10.77 -21.34
C TYR A 106 8.56 12.07 -21.75
N ARG A 107 8.23 12.95 -20.80
CA ARG A 107 7.56 14.24 -21.10
C ARG A 107 8.43 15.12 -21.98
N LEU A 108 9.73 15.18 -21.70
CA LEU A 108 10.67 15.98 -22.47
C LEU A 108 10.94 15.41 -23.86
N ALA A 109 11.01 14.08 -24.01
CA ALA A 109 11.07 13.45 -25.33
C ALA A 109 9.87 13.83 -26.21
N GLY A 110 8.68 13.98 -25.61
CA GLY A 110 7.49 14.52 -26.27
C GLY A 110 7.67 15.98 -26.72
N ALA A 111 8.27 16.83 -25.88
CA ALA A 111 8.52 18.25 -26.18
C ALA A 111 9.61 18.46 -27.25
N VAL A 112 10.67 17.64 -27.26
CA VAL A 112 11.73 17.69 -28.29
C VAL A 112 11.17 17.38 -29.68
N ARG A 113 10.18 16.48 -29.79
CA ARG A 113 9.47 16.22 -31.06
C ARG A 113 8.73 17.45 -31.60
N ALA A 114 8.40 18.42 -30.74
CA ALA A 114 7.76 19.69 -31.12
C ALA A 114 8.76 20.77 -31.65
N ARG A 115 10.03 20.40 -31.89
CA ARG A 115 11.11 21.27 -32.43
C ARG A 115 11.47 22.50 -31.57
N ASP A 116 11.34 22.40 -30.25
CA ASP A 116 11.91 23.42 -29.37
C ASP A 116 13.43 23.22 -29.25
N ALA A 117 14.17 23.97 -30.06
CA ALA A 117 15.62 23.85 -30.24
C ALA A 117 16.45 24.19 -28.98
N ASN A 118 15.83 24.76 -27.95
CA ASN A 118 16.50 25.10 -26.70
C ASN A 118 16.62 23.93 -25.70
N LEU A 119 15.92 22.82 -25.92
CA LEU A 119 15.92 21.66 -25.01
C LEU A 119 17.17 20.77 -25.10
N TYR A 120 17.98 20.90 -26.16
CA TYR A 120 19.18 20.07 -26.38
C TYR A 120 20.39 20.44 -25.50
N LYS A 121 20.30 21.49 -24.68
CA LYS A 121 21.45 22.02 -23.90
C LYS A 121 21.70 21.35 -22.54
N GLY A 122 21.05 20.23 -22.21
CA GLY A 122 21.13 19.65 -20.86
C GLY A 122 21.21 18.13 -20.80
N CYS A 123 22.12 17.48 -21.54
CA CYS A 123 22.34 16.03 -21.45
C CYS A 123 22.62 15.52 -20.01
N TYR A 124 23.10 16.39 -19.11
CA TYR A 124 23.34 16.07 -17.71
C TYR A 124 22.10 16.15 -16.81
N LEU A 125 20.99 16.76 -17.26
CA LEU A 125 19.77 16.88 -16.46
C LEU A 125 19.05 15.52 -16.27
N PHE A 126 19.42 14.50 -17.06
CA PHE A 126 18.71 13.22 -17.18
C PHE A 126 19.43 12.03 -16.51
N LEU A 127 20.58 12.25 -15.87
CA LEU A 127 21.39 11.14 -15.38
C LEU A 127 20.72 10.36 -14.23
N GLY A 128 19.74 10.96 -13.55
CA GLY A 128 19.05 10.35 -12.41
C GLY A 128 20.03 9.94 -11.31
N ARG A 129 19.61 9.03 -10.44
CA ARG A 129 20.44 8.32 -9.47
C ARG A 129 20.39 6.83 -9.79
N GLU A 130 21.55 6.18 -9.70
CA GLU A 130 21.62 4.73 -9.83
C GLU A 130 20.96 4.07 -8.62
N VAL A 131 20.14 3.04 -8.87
CA VAL A 131 19.52 2.25 -7.80
C VAL A 131 20.48 1.16 -7.31
N SER A 132 21.31 0.61 -8.19
CA SER A 132 22.31 -0.39 -7.85
C SER A 132 23.29 0.13 -6.82
N GLY A 133 23.54 -0.64 -5.75
CA GLY A 133 24.42 -0.25 -4.65
C GLY A 133 23.85 0.80 -3.69
N SER A 134 22.70 1.42 -4.00
CA SER A 134 22.03 2.35 -3.09
C SER A 134 21.37 1.63 -1.90
N THR A 135 21.02 2.38 -0.87
CA THR A 135 20.43 1.87 0.37
C THR A 135 18.93 2.09 0.40
N LEU A 136 18.17 1.00 0.44
CA LEU A 136 16.72 0.97 0.60
C LEU A 136 16.37 0.82 2.09
N GLY A 137 15.65 1.78 2.64
CA GLY A 137 15.03 1.69 3.96
C GLY A 137 13.57 1.24 3.86
N ILE A 138 13.16 0.26 4.66
CA ILE A 138 11.78 -0.24 4.70
C ILE A 138 11.20 -0.08 6.11
N ILE A 139 10.14 0.71 6.25
CA ILE A 139 9.36 0.80 7.49
C ILE A 139 8.18 -0.18 7.38
N GLY A 140 8.20 -1.26 8.15
CA GLY A 140 7.18 -2.31 8.04
C GLY A 140 7.50 -3.39 7.01
N MET A 141 8.54 -4.18 7.26
CA MET A 141 8.87 -5.39 6.50
C MET A 141 7.93 -6.57 6.85
N GLY A 142 6.62 -6.37 6.60
CA GLY A 142 5.61 -7.43 6.58
C GLY A 142 5.66 -8.23 5.27
N SER A 143 4.53 -8.76 4.81
CA SER A 143 4.48 -9.54 3.56
C SER A 143 4.88 -8.70 2.34
N ILE A 144 4.33 -7.48 2.20
CA ILE A 144 4.68 -6.54 1.11
C ILE A 144 6.14 -6.09 1.22
N GLY A 145 6.56 -5.58 2.38
CA GLY A 145 7.92 -5.09 2.56
C GLY A 145 8.98 -6.18 2.35
N TYR A 146 8.68 -7.44 2.67
CA TYR A 146 9.57 -8.56 2.35
C TYR A 146 9.68 -8.79 0.83
N LYS A 147 8.56 -8.78 0.11
CA LYS A 147 8.55 -8.87 -1.37
C LYS A 147 9.29 -7.71 -2.05
N VAL A 148 9.27 -6.53 -1.44
CA VAL A 148 10.09 -5.39 -1.87
C VAL A 148 11.58 -5.67 -1.62
N ALA A 149 11.95 -6.20 -0.46
CA ALA A 149 13.33 -6.58 -0.15
C ALA A 149 13.89 -7.66 -1.10
N GLU A 150 13.08 -8.65 -1.48
CA GLU A 150 13.47 -9.67 -2.48
C GLU A 150 13.85 -9.03 -3.83
N ARG A 151 13.07 -8.05 -4.29
CA ARG A 151 13.36 -7.31 -5.53
C ARG A 151 14.61 -6.44 -5.36
N ALA A 152 14.77 -5.77 -4.23
CA ALA A 152 15.93 -4.94 -3.92
C ALA A 152 17.26 -5.70 -3.97
N LYS A 153 17.26 -6.96 -3.50
CA LYS A 153 18.40 -7.87 -3.66
C LYS A 153 18.76 -8.09 -5.13
N GLY A 154 17.77 -8.26 -6.00
CA GLY A 154 17.98 -8.40 -7.45
C GLY A 154 18.58 -7.16 -8.13
N PHE A 155 18.37 -5.97 -7.55
CA PHE A 155 18.99 -4.72 -7.97
C PHE A 155 20.28 -4.39 -7.22
N HIS A 156 20.82 -5.32 -6.42
CA HIS A 156 22.04 -5.10 -5.62
C HIS A 156 21.95 -3.91 -4.66
N MET A 157 20.77 -3.64 -4.11
CA MET A 157 20.57 -2.60 -3.09
C MET A 157 20.92 -3.14 -1.70
N ASN A 158 21.40 -2.26 -0.83
CA ASN A 158 21.52 -2.56 0.60
C ASN A 158 20.16 -2.38 1.27
N VAL A 159 19.61 -3.43 1.89
CA VAL A 159 18.28 -3.35 2.52
C VAL A 159 18.42 -3.15 4.02
N LEU A 160 17.91 -2.02 4.51
CA LEU A 160 17.72 -1.75 5.94
C LEU A 160 16.22 -1.74 6.24
N TYR A 161 15.82 -2.19 7.42
CA TYR A 161 14.41 -2.13 7.78
C TYR A 161 14.17 -1.89 9.27
N HIS A 162 13.02 -1.28 9.55
CA HIS A 162 12.50 -1.08 10.89
C HIS A 162 11.10 -1.71 11.02
N ASN A 163 10.92 -2.48 12.09
CA ASN A 163 9.66 -3.11 12.51
C ASN A 163 9.55 -3.04 14.03
N ARG A 164 8.30 -3.02 14.54
CA ARG A 164 8.01 -3.28 15.96
C ARG A 164 8.52 -4.66 16.42
N ARG A 165 8.45 -5.66 15.55
CA ARG A 165 8.99 -7.00 15.79
C ARG A 165 9.93 -7.39 14.66
N LYS A 166 11.16 -7.75 15.02
CA LYS A 166 12.17 -8.28 14.10
C LYS A 166 11.60 -9.49 13.35
N ARG A 167 11.93 -9.64 12.06
CA ARG A 167 11.68 -10.88 11.32
C ARG A 167 12.61 -11.99 11.79
N SER A 168 12.36 -13.21 11.31
CA SER A 168 13.28 -14.33 11.58
C SER A 168 14.66 -14.05 10.97
N ASP A 169 15.72 -14.55 11.59
CA ASP A 169 17.09 -14.41 11.04
C ASP A 169 17.21 -15.09 9.66
N LYS A 170 16.40 -16.13 9.41
CA LYS A 170 16.31 -16.79 8.11
C LYS A 170 15.78 -15.85 7.03
N ASP A 171 14.67 -15.17 7.29
CA ASP A 171 14.07 -14.21 6.37
C ASP A 171 15.06 -13.07 6.07
N GLU A 172 15.74 -12.55 7.10
CA GLU A 172 16.75 -11.51 6.92
C GLU A 172 17.90 -11.95 6.02
N ALA A 173 18.42 -13.16 6.24
CA ALA A 173 19.51 -13.71 5.44
C ALA A 173 19.09 -13.97 3.97
N GLU A 174 17.84 -14.40 3.74
CA GLU A 174 17.33 -14.64 2.38
C GLU A 174 17.33 -13.37 1.52
N VAL A 175 16.98 -12.21 2.10
CA VAL A 175 16.94 -10.93 1.37
C VAL A 175 18.15 -10.03 1.63
N GLY A 176 19.07 -10.42 2.51
CA GLY A 176 20.21 -9.59 2.92
C GLY A 176 19.81 -8.32 3.67
N ALA A 177 18.69 -8.37 4.42
CA ALA A 177 18.16 -7.21 5.13
C ALA A 177 18.76 -7.06 6.53
N LYS A 178 19.05 -5.82 6.92
CA LYS A 178 19.54 -5.48 8.27
C LYS A 178 18.46 -4.78 9.08
N TYR A 179 18.17 -5.31 10.26
CA TYR A 179 17.20 -4.73 11.19
C TYR A 179 17.75 -3.56 11.99
N PHE A 180 16.93 -2.53 12.17
CA PHE A 180 17.12 -1.42 13.08
C PHE A 180 15.99 -1.40 14.12
N SER A 181 16.36 -1.50 15.40
CA SER A 181 15.40 -1.41 16.51
C SER A 181 14.82 0.00 16.69
N ASN A 182 15.55 1.03 16.26
CA ASN A 182 15.14 2.42 16.28
C ASN A 182 15.11 2.98 14.85
N LEU A 183 13.98 3.54 14.45
CA LEU A 183 13.79 4.12 13.13
C LEU A 183 14.77 5.28 12.87
N ARG A 184 14.98 6.16 13.85
CA ARG A 184 15.80 7.37 13.67
C ARG A 184 17.27 7.06 13.42
N ASP A 185 17.76 5.90 13.86
CA ASP A 185 19.13 5.44 13.57
C ASP A 185 19.29 4.90 12.14
N MET A 186 18.17 4.53 11.49
CA MET A 186 18.15 4.03 10.12
C MET A 186 18.10 5.16 9.10
N LEU A 187 17.30 6.21 9.35
CA LEU A 187 16.99 7.27 8.37
C LEU A 187 18.23 7.93 7.73
N PRO A 188 19.31 8.28 8.47
CA PRO A 188 20.49 8.92 7.88
C PRO A 188 21.27 8.04 6.90
N LEU A 189 21.02 6.72 6.90
CA LEU A 189 21.71 5.76 6.06
C LEU A 189 20.98 5.50 4.73
N VAL A 190 19.69 5.89 4.65
CA VAL A 190 18.77 5.50 3.58
C VAL A 190 18.81 6.50 2.42
N ASP A 191 18.92 5.98 1.20
CA ASP A 191 18.84 6.77 -0.04
C ASP A 191 17.41 6.80 -0.59
N THR A 192 16.66 5.70 -0.40
CA THR A 192 15.25 5.56 -0.77
C THR A 192 14.47 4.92 0.37
N LEU A 193 13.39 5.55 0.84
CA LEU A 193 12.56 5.04 1.93
C LEU A 193 11.21 4.53 1.41
N VAL A 194 10.83 3.32 1.84
CA VAL A 194 9.52 2.70 1.55
C VAL A 194 8.77 2.51 2.87
N ILE A 195 7.55 3.05 2.92
CA ILE A 195 6.63 2.87 4.05
C ILE A 195 5.63 1.78 3.67
N ALA A 196 5.72 0.62 4.32
CA ALA A 196 4.86 -0.55 4.12
C ALA A 196 4.20 -1.05 5.42
N CYS A 197 4.28 -0.25 6.49
CA CYS A 197 3.62 -0.52 7.76
C CYS A 197 2.12 -0.14 7.70
N PRO A 198 1.26 -0.82 8.48
CA PRO A 198 -0.14 -0.41 8.62
C PRO A 198 -0.25 0.97 9.28
N LEU A 199 -1.32 1.70 8.96
CA LEU A 199 -1.68 2.92 9.68
C LEU A 199 -2.28 2.56 11.04
N THR A 200 -1.68 3.08 12.10
CA THR A 200 -2.05 2.90 13.50
C THR A 200 -1.82 4.23 14.24
N PRO A 201 -2.33 4.42 15.47
CA PRO A 201 -1.99 5.60 16.25
C PRO A 201 -0.47 5.82 16.38
N GLU A 202 0.31 4.73 16.49
CA GLU A 202 1.77 4.78 16.65
C GLU A 202 2.53 5.04 15.34
N THR A 203 1.94 4.71 14.18
CA THR A 203 2.57 4.92 12.86
C THR A 203 2.00 6.12 12.11
N LYS A 204 1.01 6.80 12.67
CA LYS A 204 0.46 8.03 12.12
C LYS A 204 1.54 9.10 12.13
N SER A 205 1.84 9.67 10.96
CA SER A 205 2.90 10.66 10.80
C SER A 205 4.28 10.17 11.26
N VAL A 206 4.56 8.87 11.09
CA VAL A 206 5.85 8.25 11.45
C VAL A 206 7.05 8.88 10.73
N ILE A 207 6.82 9.57 9.61
CA ILE A 207 7.79 10.44 8.96
C ILE A 207 7.18 11.85 8.93
N GLY A 208 7.69 12.72 9.79
CA GLY A 208 7.38 14.14 9.84
C GLY A 208 8.55 15.01 9.38
N ALA A 209 8.50 16.30 9.69
CA ALA A 209 9.53 17.26 9.30
C ALA A 209 10.91 16.88 9.85
N GLU A 210 10.98 16.51 11.14
CA GLU A 210 12.24 16.11 11.79
C GLU A 210 12.83 14.86 11.12
N GLU A 211 12.02 13.85 10.81
CA GLU A 211 12.50 12.64 10.15
C GLU A 211 12.99 12.92 8.73
N PHE A 212 12.33 13.83 7.99
CA PHE A 212 12.82 14.28 6.68
C PHE A 212 14.17 15.01 6.78
N GLU A 213 14.40 15.81 7.82
CA GLU A 213 15.68 16.48 8.06
C GLU A 213 16.82 15.49 8.38
N MET A 214 16.49 14.30 8.91
CA MET A 214 17.46 13.24 9.19
C MET A 214 17.86 12.43 7.96
N MET A 215 17.06 12.48 6.90
CA MET A 215 17.32 11.74 5.66
C MET A 215 18.38 12.44 4.80
N LYS A 216 19.00 11.69 3.89
CA LYS A 216 20.03 12.19 2.94
C LYS A 216 19.46 13.07 1.83
#